data_AF-A0A2S7P8T7-F1
#
_entry.id   AF-A0A2S7P8T7-F1
#
_cell.length_a   1.000
_cell.length_b   1.000
_cell.length_c   1.000
_cell.angle_alpha   90.00
_cell.angle_beta   90.00
_cell.angle_gamma   90.00
#
_symmetry.space_group_name_H-M   'P 1'
#
loop_
_entity.id
_entity.type
_entity.pdbx_description
1 polymer ?
#
loop_
_entity_poly.entity_id
_entity_poly.type
_entity_poly.pdbx_seq_one_letter_code
_entity_poly.pdbx_strand_id
1 'polypeptide(L)'
;MVNLIPPDGRPEGNMIFSTDQICRSSQIKHNQTTGSPVLTVSPGDMIALRYQENGHPGKPENRGTVFVYGTSQARNNDTLLSIHNVWNSNGTGGDQRGNLLAAQNFDDGQCYQINTSNISATRQAQFPHTADPLMGADLWCQADITIPSTIAAPGIYTLYWVWDWPTSPGTVGQPDGLQEIYTTCIDLNLVVGVGTSREIVSFSQGQDLNSAAISSELFTSYASRPTL
;
A
#
# COMPACT_ATOMS: atom_id res chain seq x y z
N MET A 1 9.58 -7.02 -3.37
CA MET A 1 10.86 -6.42 -2.90
C MET A 1 10.60 -4.96 -2.60
N VAL A 2 10.93 -4.50 -1.40
CA VAL A 2 10.69 -3.12 -0.93
C VAL A 2 11.93 -2.24 -1.08
N ASN A 3 11.74 -0.94 -1.06
CA ASN A 3 12.77 0.11 -1.06
C ASN A 3 12.65 0.93 0.24
N LEU A 4 13.66 0.85 1.10
CA LEU A 4 13.71 1.53 2.39
C LEU A 4 14.27 2.96 2.21
N ILE A 5 13.55 3.95 2.72
CA ILE A 5 13.91 5.37 2.68
C ILE A 5 13.71 5.99 4.07
N PRO A 6 14.72 6.68 4.64
CA PRO A 6 16.12 6.71 4.21
C PRO A 6 16.78 5.31 4.27
N PRO A 7 17.76 5.00 3.41
CA PRO A 7 18.50 3.75 3.46
C PRO A 7 19.40 3.65 4.69
N ASP A 8 19.56 2.43 5.19
CA ASP A 8 20.46 2.13 6.31
C ASP A 8 21.91 2.53 6.03
N GLY A 9 22.60 3.00 7.07
CA GLY A 9 24.03 3.33 7.01
C GLY A 9 24.38 4.59 6.21
N ARG A 10 23.38 5.41 5.85
CA ARG A 10 23.61 6.74 5.24
C ARG A 10 24.51 7.61 6.14
N PRO A 11 25.62 8.19 5.63
CA PRO A 11 26.55 8.99 6.42
C PRO A 11 25.93 10.21 7.11
N GLU A 12 24.95 10.84 6.46
CA GLU A 12 24.22 12.00 6.95
C GLU A 12 23.10 11.64 7.95
N GLY A 13 22.99 10.36 8.30
CA GLY A 13 22.01 9.85 9.26
C GLY A 13 20.64 9.57 8.64
N ASN A 14 19.62 9.52 9.51
CA ASN A 14 18.24 9.23 9.14
C ASN A 14 17.55 10.47 8.56
N MET A 15 17.97 10.87 7.36
CA MET A 15 17.44 12.04 6.65
C MET A 15 16.97 11.64 5.26
N ILE A 16 15.79 12.11 4.84
CA ILE A 16 15.29 11.94 3.46
C ILE A 16 15.83 13.07 2.59
N PHE A 17 16.39 12.73 1.43
CA PHE A 17 16.87 13.69 0.44
C PHE A 17 15.87 13.90 -0.68
N SER A 18 15.95 15.08 -1.31
CA SER A 18 15.14 15.40 -2.50
C SER A 18 15.39 14.47 -3.68
N THR A 19 16.53 13.78 -3.69
CA THR A 19 16.93 12.80 -4.70
C THR A 19 16.53 11.37 -4.38
N ASP A 20 15.95 11.10 -3.20
CA ASP A 20 15.55 9.74 -2.83
C ASP A 20 14.38 9.29 -3.71
N GLN A 21 14.68 8.35 -4.61
CA GLN A 21 13.70 7.80 -5.54
C GLN A 21 12.65 6.99 -4.80
N ILE A 22 11.39 7.19 -5.16
CA ILE A 22 10.27 6.45 -4.56
C ILE A 22 10.24 4.99 -5.04
N CYS A 23 10.72 4.72 -6.25
CA CYS A 23 10.87 3.36 -6.76
C CYS A 23 12.27 2.84 -6.47
N ARG A 24 12.38 1.53 -6.19
CA ARG A 24 13.69 0.88 -6.20
C ARG A 24 14.32 0.98 -7.59
N SER A 25 15.64 0.97 -7.67
CA SER A 25 16.38 0.93 -8.95
C SER A 25 16.01 -0.26 -9.86
N SER A 26 15.49 -1.36 -9.30
CA SER A 26 14.97 -2.50 -10.08
C SER A 26 13.53 -2.31 -10.58
N GLN A 27 12.83 -1.27 -10.13
CA GLN A 27 11.41 -0.98 -10.38
C GLN A 27 11.19 0.31 -11.19
N ILE A 28 12.23 1.11 -11.45
CA ILE A 28 12.14 2.34 -12.27
C ILE A 28 11.90 2.07 -13.77
N LYS A 29 11.95 0.80 -14.21
CA LYS A 29 11.65 0.37 -15.57
C LYS A 29 10.65 -0.76 -15.46
N HIS A 30 9.69 -0.85 -16.40
CA HIS A 30 8.66 -1.89 -16.51
C HIS A 30 9.28 -3.30 -16.64
N ASN A 31 9.82 -3.80 -15.53
CA ASN A 31 10.63 -5.00 -15.46
C ASN A 31 9.94 -5.98 -14.53
N GLN A 32 9.00 -6.72 -15.09
CA GLN A 32 8.19 -7.63 -14.32
C GLN A 32 9.01 -8.84 -13.87
N THR A 33 8.83 -9.23 -12.61
CA THR A 33 9.49 -10.43 -12.07
C THR A 33 8.90 -11.67 -12.74
N THR A 34 9.77 -12.56 -13.23
CA THR A 34 9.34 -13.84 -13.81
C THR A 34 8.47 -14.62 -12.83
N GLY A 35 7.28 -15.04 -13.27
CA GLY A 35 6.32 -15.77 -12.44
C GLY A 35 5.31 -14.89 -11.69
N SER A 36 5.45 -13.57 -11.75
CA SER A 36 4.47 -12.62 -11.21
C SER A 36 3.92 -11.79 -12.36
N PRO A 37 2.85 -12.18 -13.06
CA PRO A 37 2.35 -11.43 -14.22
C PRO A 37 1.84 -10.04 -13.83
N VAL A 38 1.87 -9.11 -14.79
CA VAL A 38 1.25 -7.79 -14.64
C VAL A 38 -0.26 -7.96 -14.53
N LEU A 39 -0.87 -7.37 -13.50
CA LEU A 39 -2.32 -7.37 -13.33
C LEU A 39 -2.98 -6.50 -14.42
N THR A 40 -3.98 -7.05 -15.09
CA THR A 40 -4.77 -6.29 -16.08
C THR A 40 -6.02 -5.73 -15.41
N VAL A 41 -6.28 -4.44 -15.61
CA VAL A 41 -7.39 -3.71 -14.97
C VAL A 41 -8.07 -2.77 -15.98
N SER A 42 -9.31 -2.41 -15.69
CA SER A 42 -10.09 -1.38 -16.38
C SER A 42 -10.34 -0.17 -15.45
N PRO A 43 -10.58 1.04 -16.00
CA PRO A 43 -10.99 2.20 -15.20
C PRO A 43 -12.24 1.90 -14.37
N GLY A 44 -12.14 2.05 -13.04
CA GLY A 44 -13.18 1.69 -12.09
C GLY A 44 -13.07 0.27 -11.53
N ASP A 45 -12.07 -0.53 -11.86
CA ASP A 45 -11.89 -1.80 -11.14
C ASP A 45 -11.47 -1.54 -9.69
N MET A 46 -11.94 -2.40 -8.78
CA MET A 46 -11.42 -2.48 -7.41
C MET A 46 -10.38 -3.58 -7.34
N ILE A 47 -9.24 -3.28 -6.73
CA ILE A 47 -8.14 -4.25 -6.56
C ILE A 47 -7.61 -4.19 -5.13
N ALA A 48 -7.11 -5.33 -4.66
CA ALA A 48 -6.47 -5.46 -3.35
C ALA A 48 -4.94 -5.46 -3.50
N LEU A 49 -4.27 -4.62 -2.73
CA LEU A 49 -2.83 -4.68 -2.54
C LEU A 49 -2.54 -5.44 -1.25
N ARG A 50 -1.98 -6.65 -1.36
CA ARG A 50 -1.78 -7.54 -0.22
C ARG A 50 -0.32 -7.65 0.19
N TYR A 51 -0.10 -7.72 1.50
CA TYR A 51 1.22 -7.78 2.12
C TYR A 51 1.13 -8.50 3.46
N GLN A 52 2.22 -9.16 3.86
CA GLN A 52 2.25 -9.82 5.16
C GLN A 52 2.42 -8.78 6.27
N GLU A 53 1.70 -8.96 7.38
CA GLU A 53 2.03 -8.26 8.62
C GLU A 53 3.46 -8.66 8.96
N ASN A 54 4.45 -7.80 8.84
CA ASN A 54 5.77 -8.15 9.33
C ASN A 54 5.67 -8.04 10.85
N GLY A 55 5.69 -9.16 11.58
CA GLY A 55 5.48 -9.30 13.03
C GLY A 55 6.45 -8.53 13.94
N HIS A 56 6.72 -7.26 13.64
CA HIS A 56 7.50 -6.33 14.43
C HIS A 56 6.71 -5.94 15.68
N PRO A 57 7.23 -6.28 16.88
CA PRO A 57 6.65 -5.78 18.10
C PRO A 57 6.95 -4.29 18.26
N GLY A 58 5.89 -3.48 18.30
CA GLY A 58 5.93 -2.09 18.76
C GLY A 58 6.11 -1.06 17.65
N LYS A 59 5.23 -0.05 17.73
CA LYS A 59 5.17 1.24 17.03
C LYS A 59 5.13 1.18 15.49
N PRO A 60 4.55 2.22 14.85
CA PRO A 60 3.60 3.17 15.40
C PRO A 60 2.22 2.53 15.61
N GLU A 61 1.25 3.33 16.06
CA GLU A 61 -0.16 2.92 16.12
C GLU A 61 -0.64 2.37 14.77
N ASN A 62 -1.53 1.37 14.81
CA ASN A 62 -2.05 0.67 13.64
C ASN A 62 -0.98 0.11 12.67
N ARG A 63 0.25 -0.10 13.19
CA ARG A 63 1.41 -0.56 12.42
C ARG A 63 1.80 0.39 11.28
N GLY A 64 1.46 1.67 11.37
CA GLY A 64 1.78 2.67 10.36
C GLY A 64 0.68 2.87 9.33
N THR A 65 0.94 3.72 8.36
CA THR A 65 -0.02 4.09 7.33
C THR A 65 0.49 3.71 5.95
N VAL A 66 -0.34 3.01 5.19
CA VAL A 66 -0.14 2.70 3.79
C VAL A 66 -0.80 3.78 2.94
N PHE A 67 -0.01 4.45 2.12
CA PHE A 67 -0.47 5.37 1.09
C PHE A 67 -0.29 4.71 -0.27
N VAL A 68 -1.32 4.81 -1.09
CA VAL A 68 -1.29 4.32 -2.47
C VAL A 68 -1.52 5.49 -3.39
N TYR A 69 -0.53 5.78 -4.22
CA TYR A 69 -0.61 6.78 -5.29
C TYR A 69 -0.69 6.09 -6.64
N GLY A 70 -1.27 6.75 -7.64
CA GLY A 70 -1.32 6.19 -9.00
C GLY A 70 -1.21 7.24 -10.10
N THR A 71 -0.63 6.84 -11.24
CA THR A 71 -0.44 7.69 -12.41
C THR A 71 -0.29 6.88 -13.71
N SER A 72 -0.74 7.45 -14.84
CA SER A 72 -0.40 6.97 -16.20
C SER A 72 0.87 7.64 -16.76
N GLN A 73 1.54 8.49 -15.98
CA GLN A 73 2.65 9.33 -16.42
C GLN A 73 3.87 9.19 -15.49
N ALA A 74 4.12 7.98 -14.97
CA ALA A 74 5.25 7.70 -14.09
C ALA A 74 6.59 8.06 -14.76
N ARG A 75 7.56 8.52 -13.96
CA ARG A 75 8.90 8.87 -14.40
C ARG A 75 9.95 8.09 -13.62
N ASN A 76 11.02 7.71 -14.31
CA ASN A 76 12.13 6.95 -13.72
C ASN A 76 12.88 7.71 -12.60
N ASN A 77 12.66 9.02 -12.49
CA ASN A 77 13.28 9.89 -11.49
C ASN A 77 12.26 10.47 -10.49
N ASP A 78 11.06 9.88 -10.39
CA ASP A 78 10.10 10.27 -9.35
C ASP A 78 10.70 10.04 -7.96
N THR A 79 10.59 11.05 -7.10
CA THR A 79 11.20 11.04 -5.76
C THR A 79 10.13 11.03 -4.68
N LEU A 80 10.47 10.46 -3.52
CA LEU A 80 9.54 10.34 -2.39
C LEU A 80 8.97 11.71 -2.02
N LEU A 81 9.82 12.72 -1.86
CA LEU A 81 9.41 14.08 -1.47
C LEU A 81 8.62 14.85 -2.54
N SER A 82 8.60 14.37 -3.79
CA SER A 82 7.78 14.98 -4.86
C SER A 82 6.36 14.43 -4.93
N ILE A 83 6.09 13.28 -4.30
CA ILE A 83 4.84 12.52 -4.41
C ILE A 83 4.19 12.31 -3.05
N HIS A 84 4.92 11.72 -2.10
CA HIS A 84 4.37 11.33 -0.80
C HIS A 84 4.02 12.57 0.04
N ASN A 85 2.79 12.60 0.55
CA ASN A 85 2.14 13.77 1.18
C ASN A 85 2.06 15.05 0.29
N VAL A 86 2.35 14.94 -1.01
CA VAL A 86 2.27 16.04 -1.99
C VAL A 86 1.13 15.82 -2.97
N TRP A 87 1.05 14.64 -3.59
CA TRP A 87 -0.09 14.25 -4.41
C TRP A 87 -1.32 14.03 -3.51
N ASN A 88 -2.48 14.47 -3.98
CA ASN A 88 -3.73 14.44 -3.23
C ASN A 88 -4.84 13.76 -4.02
N SER A 89 -5.96 13.48 -3.35
CA SER A 89 -7.11 12.77 -3.94
C SER A 89 -7.74 13.52 -5.11
N ASN A 90 -7.66 14.85 -5.10
CA ASN A 90 -8.20 15.72 -6.13
C ASN A 90 -7.31 15.80 -7.38
N GLY A 91 -6.11 15.19 -7.37
CA GLY A 91 -5.15 15.27 -8.48
C GLY A 91 -4.58 16.66 -8.72
N THR A 92 -4.67 17.55 -7.72
CA THR A 92 -4.20 18.94 -7.81
C THR A 92 -2.85 19.16 -7.13
N GLY A 93 -2.38 18.14 -6.41
CA GLY A 93 -1.14 18.18 -5.65
C GLY A 93 0.10 17.99 -6.54
N GLY A 94 1.22 18.56 -6.11
CA GLY A 94 2.51 18.43 -6.80
C GLY A 94 2.45 18.88 -8.26
N ASP A 95 2.91 18.01 -9.16
CA ASP A 95 2.95 18.24 -10.60
C ASP A 95 1.71 17.71 -11.34
N GLN A 96 0.64 17.34 -10.61
CA GLN A 96 -0.69 17.01 -11.14
C GLN A 96 -0.72 15.83 -12.12
N ARG A 97 0.33 14.98 -12.12
CA ARG A 97 0.39 13.78 -12.95
C ARG A 97 -0.37 12.59 -12.36
N GLY A 98 -0.67 12.62 -11.08
CA GLY A 98 -1.29 11.51 -10.39
C GLY A 98 -1.96 11.92 -9.09
N ASN A 99 -2.59 10.93 -8.46
CA ASN A 99 -3.51 11.13 -7.37
C ASN A 99 -3.16 10.21 -6.21
N LEU A 100 -3.56 10.62 -5.00
CA LEU A 100 -3.67 9.71 -3.86
C LEU A 100 -4.95 8.88 -4.04
N LEU A 101 -4.82 7.56 -4.06
CA LEU A 101 -5.92 6.61 -4.25
C LEU A 101 -6.44 6.09 -2.91
N ALA A 102 -5.55 5.85 -1.95
CA ALA A 102 -5.92 5.42 -0.61
C ALA A 102 -4.89 5.84 0.43
N ALA A 103 -5.34 6.06 1.67
CA ALA A 103 -4.48 6.07 2.86
C ALA A 103 -5.13 5.22 3.96
N GLN A 104 -4.60 4.03 4.19
CA GLN A 104 -5.14 3.05 5.15
C GLN A 104 -4.13 2.72 6.23
N ASN A 105 -4.61 2.12 7.32
CA ASN A 105 -3.71 1.50 8.27
C ASN A 105 -3.00 0.32 7.61
N PHE A 106 -1.73 0.08 7.99
CA PHE A 106 -1.05 -1.13 7.53
C PHE A 106 -1.72 -2.39 8.10
N ASP A 107 -2.12 -2.32 9.37
CA ASP A 107 -2.99 -3.33 9.99
C ASP A 107 -4.46 -3.09 9.60
N ASP A 108 -5.01 -3.97 8.78
CA ASP A 108 -6.40 -3.91 8.30
C ASP A 108 -7.45 -4.38 9.33
N GLY A 109 -6.98 -4.80 10.52
CA GLY A 109 -7.83 -5.24 11.63
C GLY A 109 -8.15 -6.74 11.64
N GLN A 110 -8.00 -7.44 10.51
CA GLN A 110 -8.31 -8.87 10.39
C GLN A 110 -7.08 -9.74 10.12
N CYS A 111 -6.04 -9.21 9.46
CA CYS A 111 -4.85 -9.95 9.07
C CYS A 111 -4.02 -10.44 10.26
N TYR A 112 -3.29 -11.53 10.07
CA TYR A 112 -2.41 -12.09 11.08
C TYR A 112 -1.31 -12.96 10.46
N GLN A 113 -0.13 -12.91 11.06
CA GLN A 113 0.84 -14.01 10.96
C GLN A 113 0.64 -14.98 12.14
N ILE A 114 0.63 -16.28 11.88
CA ILE A 114 0.50 -17.28 12.93
C ILE A 114 1.70 -17.23 13.87
N ASN A 115 1.44 -16.77 15.09
CA ASN A 115 2.38 -16.79 16.21
C ASN A 115 1.65 -16.91 17.56
N THR A 116 2.41 -16.93 18.65
CA THR A 116 1.90 -17.14 20.02
C THR A 116 1.40 -15.87 20.71
N SER A 117 1.36 -14.72 20.03
CA SER A 117 0.83 -13.49 20.61
C SER A 117 -0.71 -13.52 20.72
N ASN A 118 -1.25 -12.77 21.69
CA ASN A 118 -2.70 -12.70 21.92
C ASN A 118 -3.47 -12.17 20.71
N ILE A 119 -2.90 -11.19 19.98
CA ILE A 119 -3.56 -10.60 18.80
C ILE A 119 -3.69 -11.63 17.67
N SER A 120 -2.62 -12.38 17.39
CA SER A 120 -2.60 -13.48 16.42
C SER A 120 -3.65 -14.54 16.77
N ALA A 121 -3.66 -15.03 18.02
CA ALA A 121 -4.60 -16.06 18.46
C ALA A 121 -6.06 -15.60 18.39
N THR A 122 -6.32 -14.32 18.75
CA THR A 122 -7.66 -13.73 18.67
C THR A 122 -8.13 -13.61 17.23
N ARG A 123 -7.28 -13.14 16.32
CA ARG A 123 -7.65 -12.97 14.91
C ARG A 123 -7.83 -14.29 14.18
N GLN A 124 -7.02 -15.31 14.45
CA GLN A 124 -7.26 -16.67 13.93
C GLN A 124 -8.64 -17.21 14.31
N ALA A 125 -9.11 -16.93 15.52
CA ALA A 125 -10.44 -17.36 15.98
C ALA A 125 -11.57 -16.53 15.36
N GLN A 126 -11.36 -15.23 15.11
CA GLN A 126 -12.37 -14.31 14.57
C GLN A 126 -12.46 -14.36 13.04
N PHE A 127 -11.34 -14.57 12.35
CA PHE A 127 -11.18 -14.49 10.91
C PHE A 127 -10.55 -15.78 10.35
N PRO A 128 -11.15 -16.96 10.57
CA PRO A 128 -10.60 -18.20 10.06
C PRO A 128 -10.63 -18.22 8.53
N HIS A 129 -9.53 -18.66 7.91
CA HIS A 129 -9.44 -18.88 6.47
C HIS A 129 -8.90 -20.28 6.15
N THR A 130 -9.13 -20.75 4.93
CA THR A 130 -8.53 -22.00 4.45
C THR A 130 -7.15 -21.70 3.89
N ALA A 131 -6.12 -22.39 4.38
CA ALA A 131 -4.77 -22.20 3.88
C ALA A 131 -4.65 -22.51 2.38
N ASP A 132 -3.93 -21.66 1.65
CA ASP A 132 -3.67 -21.83 0.21
C ASP A 132 -2.16 -21.72 -0.11
N PRO A 133 -1.71 -22.06 -1.33
CA PRO A 133 -0.30 -21.98 -1.68
C PRO A 133 0.29 -20.55 -1.69
N LEU A 134 -0.54 -19.51 -1.74
CA LEU A 134 -0.12 -18.11 -1.83
C LEU A 134 0.15 -17.55 -0.44
N MET A 135 -0.83 -17.62 0.46
CA MET A 135 -0.78 -17.04 1.80
C MET A 135 -0.36 -18.04 2.87
N GLY A 136 -0.40 -19.34 2.58
CA GLY A 136 -0.18 -20.37 3.57
C GLY A 136 -1.28 -20.32 4.62
N ALA A 137 -0.90 -20.51 5.89
CA ALA A 137 -1.83 -20.44 7.01
C ALA A 137 -1.96 -19.03 7.62
N ASP A 138 -1.22 -18.06 7.09
CA ASP A 138 -1.33 -16.66 7.48
C ASP A 138 -2.45 -15.98 6.69
N LEU A 139 -3.10 -15.00 7.31
CA LEU A 139 -4.01 -14.10 6.60
C LEU A 139 -3.27 -12.78 6.33
N TRP A 140 -2.99 -12.49 5.06
CA TRP A 140 -2.26 -11.29 4.67
C TRP A 140 -3.09 -10.03 4.92
N CYS A 141 -2.41 -8.93 5.27
CA CYS A 141 -3.03 -7.62 5.32
C CYS A 141 -3.28 -7.11 3.91
N GLN A 142 -4.25 -6.22 3.76
CA GLN A 142 -4.53 -5.61 2.47
C GLN A 142 -4.93 -4.15 2.56
N ALA A 143 -4.72 -3.44 1.45
CA ALA A 143 -5.32 -2.15 1.17
C ALA A 143 -6.08 -2.24 -0.16
N ASP A 144 -7.38 -2.01 -0.11
CA ASP A 144 -8.27 -2.00 -1.27
C ASP A 144 -8.31 -0.62 -1.91
N ILE A 145 -8.17 -0.57 -3.23
CA ILE A 145 -8.21 0.67 -4.01
C ILE A 145 -9.16 0.55 -5.19
N THR A 146 -9.69 1.69 -5.63
CA THR A 146 -10.41 1.80 -6.90
C THR A 146 -9.53 2.48 -7.93
N ILE A 147 -9.36 1.86 -9.10
CA ILE A 147 -8.70 2.48 -10.25
C ILE A 147 -9.58 3.65 -10.73
N PRO A 148 -9.06 4.88 -10.85
CA PRO A 148 -9.87 6.03 -11.23
C PRO A 148 -10.63 5.80 -12.55
N SER A 149 -11.95 6.01 -12.52
CA SER A 149 -12.83 5.80 -13.67
C SER A 149 -12.63 6.82 -14.80
N THR A 150 -11.92 7.91 -14.51
CA THR A 150 -11.61 9.02 -15.42
C THR A 150 -10.36 8.79 -16.27
N ILE A 151 -9.62 7.69 -16.09
CA ILE A 151 -8.44 7.42 -16.91
C ILE A 151 -8.87 7.12 -18.33
N ALA A 152 -8.42 7.95 -19.28
CA ALA A 152 -8.93 7.95 -20.64
C ALA A 152 -8.19 6.99 -21.60
N ALA A 153 -6.91 6.70 -21.34
CA ALA A 153 -6.05 5.95 -22.27
C ALA A 153 -5.60 4.61 -21.68
N PRO A 154 -5.63 3.51 -22.46
CA PRO A 154 -5.01 2.25 -22.06
C PRO A 154 -3.49 2.38 -22.03
N GLY A 155 -2.82 1.47 -21.33
CA GLY A 155 -1.36 1.45 -21.20
C GLY A 155 -0.91 1.09 -19.79
N ILE A 156 0.32 1.46 -19.44
CA ILE A 156 0.83 1.21 -18.10
C ILE A 156 0.26 2.25 -17.12
N TYR A 157 -0.28 1.75 -16.01
CA TYR A 157 -0.65 2.54 -14.86
C TYR A 157 0.21 2.12 -13.68
N THR A 158 1.02 3.02 -13.16
CA THR A 158 1.95 2.73 -12.07
C THR A 158 1.33 3.13 -10.76
N LEU A 159 1.37 2.22 -9.79
CA LEU A 159 1.08 2.47 -8.40
C LEU A 159 2.37 2.68 -7.61
N TYR A 160 2.36 3.65 -6.71
CA TYR A 160 3.37 3.81 -5.66
C TYR A 160 2.73 3.41 -4.34
N TRP A 161 3.10 2.24 -3.83
CA TRP A 161 2.75 1.80 -2.49
C TRP A 161 3.81 2.32 -1.51
N VAL A 162 3.39 3.05 -0.50
CA VAL A 162 4.25 3.69 0.50
C VAL A 162 3.73 3.32 1.88
N TRP A 163 4.52 2.59 2.66
CA TRP A 163 4.25 2.33 4.06
C TRP A 163 5.14 3.22 4.91
N ASP A 164 4.48 4.17 5.59
CA ASP A 164 5.10 5.07 6.55
C ASP A 164 5.01 4.46 7.95
N TRP A 165 6.17 4.09 8.50
CA TRP A 165 6.31 3.33 9.74
C TRP A 165 7.26 4.03 10.74
N PRO A 166 7.01 5.30 11.11
CA PRO A 166 7.96 6.05 11.91
C PRO A 166 8.00 5.57 13.36
N THR A 167 9.18 5.67 13.96
CA THR A 167 9.35 5.63 15.42
C THR A 167 9.31 7.04 15.98
N SER A 168 8.40 7.31 16.93
CA SER A 168 8.32 8.61 17.59
C SER A 168 9.61 8.93 18.37
N PRO A 169 10.03 10.21 18.42
CA PRO A 169 11.09 10.67 19.31
C PRO A 169 10.85 10.29 20.78
N GLY A 170 11.93 10.07 21.52
CA GLY A 170 11.88 9.63 22.92
C GLY A 170 11.50 8.15 23.12
N THR A 171 11.40 7.37 22.05
CA THR A 171 11.30 5.90 22.17
C THR A 171 12.62 5.35 22.73
N VAL A 172 12.57 4.32 23.59
CA VAL A 172 13.77 3.70 24.16
C VAL A 172 14.70 3.24 23.03
N GLY A 173 15.93 3.74 23.01
CA GLY A 173 16.92 3.47 21.95
C GLY A 173 16.80 4.36 20.70
N GLN A 174 15.80 5.23 20.62
CA GLN A 174 15.54 6.16 19.50
C GLN A 174 15.15 7.56 20.04
N PRO A 175 16.10 8.30 20.66
CA PRO A 175 15.81 9.60 21.27
C PRO A 175 15.30 10.64 20.26
N ASP A 176 15.85 10.62 19.04
CA ASP A 176 15.47 11.55 17.96
C ASP A 176 14.35 10.99 17.06
N GLY A 177 13.85 9.79 17.37
CA GLY A 177 12.92 9.05 16.53
C GLY A 177 13.62 8.36 15.35
N LEU A 178 12.83 7.72 14.50
CA LEU A 178 13.31 7.07 13.29
C LEU A 178 12.26 7.25 12.19
N GLN A 179 12.65 7.87 11.08
CA GLN A 179 11.89 7.82 9.85
C GLN A 179 12.17 6.51 9.15
N GLU A 180 11.10 5.76 8.89
CA GLU A 180 11.20 4.46 8.25
C GLU A 180 10.06 4.34 7.23
N ILE A 181 10.40 4.42 5.95
CA ILE A 181 9.43 4.39 4.86
C ILE A 181 9.80 3.28 3.90
N TYR A 182 8.88 2.35 3.72
CA TYR A 182 9.01 1.26 2.77
C TYR A 182 8.18 1.57 1.54
N THR A 183 8.79 1.49 0.37
CA THR A 183 8.15 1.82 -0.89
C THR A 183 8.21 0.64 -1.86
N THR A 184 7.21 0.53 -2.73
CA THR A 184 7.19 -0.42 -3.84
C THR A 184 6.41 0.19 -5.00
N CYS A 185 7.00 0.13 -6.20
CA CYS A 185 6.33 0.50 -7.43
C CYS A 185 5.78 -0.73 -8.14
N ILE A 186 4.54 -0.62 -8.61
CA ILE A 186 3.77 -1.72 -9.21
C ILE A 186 3.18 -1.22 -10.51
N ASP A 187 3.47 -1.89 -11.62
CA ASP A 187 2.85 -1.57 -12.89
C ASP A 187 1.62 -2.45 -13.10
N LEU A 188 0.53 -1.81 -13.53
CA LEU A 188 -0.70 -2.45 -14.00
C LEU A 188 -0.84 -2.25 -15.50
N ASN A 189 -1.47 -3.21 -16.16
CA ASN A 189 -1.86 -3.10 -17.56
C ASN A 189 -3.30 -2.60 -17.65
N LEU A 190 -3.49 -1.31 -17.94
CA LEU A 190 -4.79 -0.69 -18.08
C LEU A 190 -5.33 -0.95 -19.49
N VAL A 191 -6.51 -1.56 -19.59
CA VAL A 191 -7.19 -1.85 -20.85
C VAL A 191 -8.42 -0.98 -21.04
N VAL A 192 -8.89 -0.89 -22.29
CA VAL A 192 -10.13 -0.20 -22.61
C VAL A 192 -11.29 -0.99 -22.03
N GLY A 193 -12.12 -0.31 -21.24
CA GLY A 193 -13.28 -0.93 -20.61
C GLY A 193 -13.90 -0.01 -19.58
N VAL A 194 -15.02 -0.46 -19.04
CA VAL A 194 -15.60 0.08 -17.82
C VAL A 194 -15.40 -0.99 -16.77
N GLY A 195 -14.64 -0.66 -15.74
CA GLY A 195 -14.42 -1.55 -14.61
C GLY A 195 -15.69 -1.82 -13.83
N THR A 196 -15.63 -2.81 -12.97
CA THR A 196 -16.80 -3.40 -12.30
C THR A 196 -17.48 -2.48 -11.27
N SER A 197 -16.85 -1.39 -10.82
CA SER A 197 -17.40 -0.51 -9.76
C SER A 197 -18.36 0.59 -10.22
N ARG A 198 -18.79 0.63 -11.49
CA ARG A 198 -19.87 1.58 -11.88
C ARG A 198 -21.23 1.22 -11.28
N GLU A 199 -21.36 0.03 -10.71
CA GLU A 199 -22.51 -0.37 -9.90
C GLU A 199 -22.26 -0.09 -8.41
N ILE A 200 -23.33 0.06 -7.63
CA ILE A 200 -23.24 0.19 -6.18
C ILE A 200 -22.62 -1.09 -5.63
N VAL A 201 -21.33 -1.05 -5.28
CA VAL A 201 -20.62 -2.18 -4.68
C VAL A 201 -21.02 -2.26 -3.20
N SER A 202 -21.54 -3.42 -2.79
CA SER A 202 -21.82 -3.72 -1.39
C SER A 202 -20.93 -4.86 -0.92
N PHE A 203 -20.43 -4.77 0.31
CA PHE A 203 -19.74 -5.89 0.94
C PHE A 203 -20.69 -7.09 1.08
N SER A 204 -20.31 -8.24 0.53
CA SER A 204 -21.03 -9.50 0.76
C SER A 204 -20.40 -10.21 1.96
N GLN A 205 -21.17 -10.36 3.03
CA GLN A 205 -20.71 -11.11 4.20
C GLN A 205 -20.47 -12.59 3.86
N GLY A 206 -19.51 -13.22 4.54
CA GLY A 206 -19.21 -14.65 4.40
C GLY A 206 -18.42 -15.03 3.15
N GLN A 207 -17.85 -14.06 2.42
CA GLN A 207 -16.89 -14.36 1.36
C GLN A 207 -15.64 -15.04 1.93
N ASP A 208 -15.01 -15.88 1.10
CA ASP A 208 -13.71 -16.47 1.44
C ASP A 208 -12.68 -15.37 1.64
N LEU A 209 -12.09 -15.29 2.84
CA LEU A 209 -11.07 -14.30 3.21
C LEU A 209 -9.83 -14.38 2.34
N ASN A 210 -9.62 -15.51 1.64
CA ASN A 210 -8.59 -15.61 0.60
C ASN A 210 -8.85 -14.69 -0.61
N SER A 211 -10.05 -14.15 -0.76
CA SER A 211 -10.46 -13.34 -1.92
C SER A 211 -11.29 -12.11 -1.55
N ALA A 212 -11.77 -12.02 -0.31
CA ALA A 212 -12.62 -10.94 0.16
C ALA A 212 -11.85 -9.61 0.27
N ALA A 213 -12.57 -8.52 -0.02
CA ALA A 213 -12.17 -7.15 0.31
C ALA A 213 -12.29 -6.88 1.82
N ILE A 214 -11.71 -5.78 2.30
CA ILE A 214 -11.94 -5.26 3.65
C ILE A 214 -13.18 -4.37 3.63
N SER A 215 -14.19 -4.77 4.42
CA SER A 215 -15.48 -4.08 4.44
C SER A 215 -15.39 -2.58 4.75
N SER A 216 -14.47 -2.16 5.63
CA SER A 216 -14.26 -0.74 5.94
C SER A 216 -13.63 0.03 4.78
N GLU A 217 -12.82 -0.61 3.95
CA GLU A 217 -12.08 0.06 2.87
C GLU A 217 -12.93 0.24 1.61
N LEU A 218 -13.99 -0.56 1.44
CA LEU A 218 -14.95 -0.42 0.34
C LEU A 218 -15.68 0.93 0.33
N PHE A 219 -15.87 1.55 1.50
CA PHE A 219 -16.65 2.78 1.64
C PHE A 219 -15.81 3.98 2.06
N THR A 220 -14.58 3.76 2.54
CA THR A 220 -13.66 4.82 2.92
C THR A 220 -12.28 4.56 2.34
N SER A 221 -11.87 5.36 1.35
CA SER A 221 -10.51 5.35 0.80
C SER A 221 -9.46 5.89 1.78
N TYR A 222 -9.90 6.46 2.91
CA TYR A 222 -9.05 7.09 3.91
C TYR A 222 -9.49 6.63 5.30
N ALA A 223 -8.63 5.91 5.99
CA ALA A 223 -8.77 5.71 7.42
C ALA A 223 -8.74 7.09 8.11
N SER A 224 -9.52 7.26 9.17
CA SER A 224 -9.47 8.48 9.99
C SER A 224 -8.04 8.65 10.51
N ARG A 225 -7.32 9.65 10.01
CA ARG A 225 -5.99 9.99 10.54
C ARG A 225 -6.14 10.27 12.04
N PRO A 226 -5.37 9.62 12.92
CA PRO A 226 -5.10 10.21 14.23
C PRO A 226 -4.57 11.61 13.97
N THR A 227 -5.23 12.62 14.53
CA THR A 227 -4.65 13.96 14.58
C THR A 227 -3.31 13.86 15.30
N LEU A 228 -2.21 14.09 14.58
CA LEU A 228 -0.88 14.30 15.14
C LEU A 228 -0.89 15.48 16.11
#